data_AF-A0AAV5EGU4-F1
#
_entry.id   AF-A0AAV5EGU4-F1
#
_cell.length_a   1.000
_cell.length_b   1.000
_cell.length_c   1.000
_cell.angle_alpha   90.00
_cell.angle_beta   90.00
_cell.angle_gamma   90.00
#
_symmetry.space_group_name_H-M   'P 1'
#
loop_
_entity.id
_entity.type
_entity.pdbx_description
1 polymer ?
#
loop_
_entity_poly.entity_id
_entity_poly.type
_entity_poly.pdbx_seq_one_letter_code
_entity_poly.pdbx_strand_id
1 'polypeptide(L)'
;MIGTIRAALKSITDGEINISAYDTAWVALVRNTDGDDPQFPLCIDWIIRNQLADGSWGDKEYFLVQDRIINTLACIIALKSWNIHHDKYKKGMLFIHENLRRLTEEDEDWMLIGFEITFPALLEIAKNLGLNLPFDEPALQMIYAKREQKLSRHWTREGLPATRDCPLNDIDDTAMGFRLLRLHGYRVSPGVFKHFEKNDGEFVCYHGQSNRSVTATYNLYRAAQVAFPGEDELQRASSYSHTFLEERRASGKLNDKWVIAKDLPGEVGYVLNFPWKVSLPRIETRMYLEQYGGSDDVWIGKVLYRMSLVSNDQFLGLAKADFSNFQRCCRLEWQSLKKGHDDRMEKDLQCALREIINQAIDDNASFDLHEVVRYKKYLAVKQT
;
A
#
# COMPACT_ATOMS: atom_id res chain seq x y z
N MET A 1 9.84 5.23 23.07
CA MET A 1 9.34 4.44 21.92
C MET A 1 7.98 3.80 22.22
N ILE A 2 7.88 2.77 23.07
CA ILE A 2 6.59 2.08 23.34
C ILE A 2 5.48 3.03 23.80
N GLY A 3 5.78 3.95 24.74
CA GLY A 3 4.80 4.92 25.22
C GLY A 3 4.26 5.86 24.13
N THR A 4 5.15 6.30 23.22
CA THR A 4 4.82 7.14 22.07
C THR A 4 3.89 6.41 21.10
N ILE A 5 4.23 5.16 20.75
CA ILE A 5 3.41 4.33 19.86
C ILE A 5 2.03 4.07 20.48
N ARG A 6 1.97 3.78 21.78
CA ARG A 6 0.68 3.59 22.47
C ARG A 6 -0.16 4.87 22.47
N ALA A 7 0.45 6.04 22.62
CA ALA A 7 -0.26 7.32 22.53
C ALA A 7 -0.80 7.55 21.12
N ALA A 8 0.01 7.30 20.08
CA ALA A 8 -0.39 7.41 18.68
C ALA A 8 -1.55 6.47 18.32
N LEU A 9 -1.51 5.21 18.76
CA LEU A 9 -2.60 4.26 18.56
C LEU A 9 -3.89 4.67 19.29
N LYS A 10 -3.78 5.37 20.43
CA LYS A 10 -4.95 5.88 21.18
C LYS A 10 -5.55 7.14 20.56
N SER A 11 -4.81 7.87 19.74
CA SER A 11 -5.30 9.07 19.04
C SER A 11 -5.91 8.76 17.67
N ILE A 12 -5.99 7.49 17.26
CA ILE A 12 -6.65 7.09 16.01
C ILE A 12 -8.11 7.55 16.04
N THR A 13 -8.48 8.35 15.06
CA THR A 13 -9.86 8.79 14.78
C THR A 13 -10.20 8.42 13.35
N ASP A 14 -10.41 9.39 12.46
CA ASP A 14 -10.82 9.18 11.06
C ASP A 14 -9.65 8.86 10.11
N GLY A 15 -8.45 8.64 10.66
CA GLY A 15 -7.22 8.37 9.93
C GLY A 15 -6.23 9.55 9.96
N GLU A 16 -4.94 9.25 9.80
CA GLU A 16 -3.87 10.25 9.69
C GLU A 16 -3.20 10.11 8.33
N ILE A 17 -3.50 11.06 7.44
CA ILE A 17 -2.94 11.15 6.08
C ILE A 17 -2.38 12.55 5.85
N ASN A 18 -1.34 12.66 5.03
CA ASN A 18 -0.83 13.98 4.61
C ASN A 18 -1.85 14.72 3.73
N ILE A 19 -1.71 16.04 3.66
CA ILE A 19 -2.64 16.91 2.93
C ILE A 19 -2.36 16.85 1.42
N SER A 20 -3.40 16.61 0.62
CA SER A 20 -3.39 16.69 -0.84
C SER A 20 -3.45 18.16 -1.29
N ALA A 21 -2.43 18.63 -2.02
CA ALA A 21 -2.45 19.98 -2.57
C ALA A 21 -3.50 20.13 -3.68
N TYR A 22 -3.68 19.10 -4.51
CA TYR A 22 -4.73 19.02 -5.52
C TYR A 22 -6.13 19.21 -4.92
N ASP A 23 -6.52 18.41 -3.92
CA ASP A 23 -7.86 18.51 -3.34
C ASP A 23 -8.02 19.82 -2.54
N THR A 24 -6.96 20.28 -1.87
CA THR A 24 -6.95 21.59 -1.19
C THR A 24 -7.18 22.75 -2.17
N ALA A 25 -6.59 22.69 -3.36
CA ALA A 25 -6.81 23.68 -4.42
C ALA A 25 -8.24 23.66 -4.97
N TRP A 26 -8.85 22.48 -5.11
CA TRP A 26 -10.28 22.38 -5.46
C TRP A 26 -11.18 23.01 -4.40
N VAL A 27 -10.93 22.76 -3.12
CA VAL A 27 -11.69 23.39 -2.02
C VAL A 27 -11.46 24.91 -1.99
N ALA A 28 -10.24 25.37 -2.29
CA ALA A 28 -9.92 26.79 -2.36
C ALA A 28 -10.69 27.55 -3.47
N LEU A 29 -11.20 26.86 -4.49
CA LEU A 29 -11.99 27.47 -5.57
C LEU A 29 -13.47 27.69 -5.19
N VAL A 30 -13.94 27.16 -4.06
CA VAL A 30 -15.33 27.32 -3.63
C VAL A 30 -15.58 28.78 -3.24
N ARG A 31 -16.52 29.41 -3.94
CA ARG A 31 -16.97 30.79 -3.65
C ARG A 31 -17.90 30.80 -2.44
N ASN A 32 -17.81 31.86 -1.66
CA ASN A 32 -18.80 32.17 -0.64
C ASN A 32 -20.17 32.43 -1.31
N THR A 33 -21.27 32.02 -0.67
CA THR A 33 -22.63 32.28 -1.18
C THR A 33 -22.97 33.76 -1.18
N ASP A 34 -22.36 34.52 -0.26
CA ASP A 34 -22.76 35.89 0.05
C ASP A 34 -21.78 36.95 -0.49
N GLY A 35 -20.74 36.54 -1.23
CA GLY A 35 -19.74 37.47 -1.76
C GLY A 35 -18.75 36.84 -2.75
N ASP A 36 -17.85 37.67 -3.28
CA ASP A 36 -16.83 37.29 -4.26
C ASP A 36 -15.53 36.76 -3.64
N ASP A 37 -15.58 36.34 -2.37
CA ASP A 37 -14.44 35.82 -1.62
C ASP A 37 -14.44 34.28 -1.54
N PRO A 38 -13.28 33.65 -1.25
CA PRO A 38 -13.20 32.21 -1.01
C PRO A 38 -13.99 31.80 0.23
N GLN A 39 -14.81 30.75 0.12
CA GLN A 39 -15.52 30.15 1.26
C GLN A 39 -14.55 29.57 2.30
N PHE A 40 -13.39 29.07 1.85
CA PHE A 40 -12.38 28.39 2.66
C PHE A 40 -11.00 29.07 2.52
N PRO A 41 -10.80 30.27 3.09
CA PRO A 41 -9.55 31.02 2.94
C PRO A 41 -8.33 30.27 3.54
N LEU A 42 -8.54 29.38 4.52
CA LEU A 42 -7.48 28.55 5.09
C LEU A 42 -6.85 27.59 4.06
N CYS A 43 -7.59 27.18 3.03
CA CYS A 43 -7.03 26.38 1.94
C CYS A 43 -6.02 27.19 1.11
N ILE A 44 -6.30 28.49 0.89
CA ILE A 44 -5.36 29.39 0.22
C ILE A 44 -4.11 29.61 1.07
N ASP A 45 -4.28 29.86 2.37
CA ASP A 45 -3.17 29.97 3.33
C ASP A 45 -2.28 28.73 3.33
N TRP A 46 -2.89 27.54 3.24
CA TRP A 46 -2.14 26.31 3.14
C TRP A 46 -1.34 26.24 1.84
N ILE A 47 -1.95 26.54 0.68
CA ILE A 47 -1.29 26.52 -0.63
C ILE A 47 -0.04 27.40 -0.61
N ILE A 48 -0.14 28.65 -0.14
CA ILE A 48 0.97 29.60 -0.20
C ILE A 48 2.14 29.24 0.75
N ARG A 49 1.84 28.58 1.87
CA ARG A 49 2.82 28.14 2.87
C ARG A 49 3.50 26.82 2.50
N ASN A 50 2.93 26.03 1.58
CA ASN A 50 3.39 24.68 1.26
C ASN A 50 3.92 24.51 -0.16
N GLN A 51 4.19 25.59 -0.91
CA GLN A 51 4.95 25.51 -2.15
C GLN A 51 6.38 25.01 -1.86
N LEU A 52 6.84 24.03 -2.63
CA LEU A 52 8.18 23.47 -2.53
C LEU A 52 9.24 24.44 -3.07
N ALA A 53 10.51 24.15 -2.77
CA ALA A 53 11.62 25.02 -3.14
C ALA A 53 11.78 25.17 -4.67
N ASP A 54 11.42 24.14 -5.44
CA ASP A 54 11.44 24.12 -6.91
C ASP A 54 10.21 24.81 -7.56
N GLY A 55 9.28 25.34 -6.75
CA GLY A 55 8.07 25.99 -7.22
C GLY A 55 6.87 25.05 -7.39
N SER A 56 7.04 23.74 -7.22
CA SER A 56 5.96 22.76 -7.30
C SER A 56 5.16 22.60 -6.00
N TRP A 57 4.08 21.83 -6.08
CA TRP A 57 3.38 21.23 -4.94
C TRP A 57 3.32 19.71 -5.15
N GLY A 58 3.28 18.93 -4.06
CA GLY A 58 3.22 17.46 -4.10
C GLY A 58 3.93 16.83 -2.90
N ASP A 59 4.26 15.54 -2.99
CA ASP A 59 5.06 14.85 -1.96
C ASP A 59 6.47 15.45 -1.85
N LYS A 60 6.90 15.75 -0.62
CA LYS A 60 8.16 16.45 -0.31
C LYS A 60 9.38 15.56 -0.48
N GLU A 61 9.21 14.26 -0.27
CA GLU A 61 10.30 13.29 -0.12
C GLU A 61 10.40 12.38 -1.36
N TYR A 62 9.27 12.15 -2.04
CA TYR A 62 9.20 11.38 -3.27
C TYR A 62 8.88 12.28 -4.47
N PHE A 63 9.67 12.18 -5.55
CA PHE A 63 9.43 12.90 -6.79
C PHE A 63 8.78 11.96 -7.81
N LEU A 64 7.50 12.20 -8.10
CA LEU A 64 6.79 11.64 -9.25
C LEU A 64 6.30 12.82 -10.09
N VAL A 65 6.62 12.87 -11.38
CA VAL A 65 6.31 14.03 -12.22
C VAL A 65 4.82 14.23 -12.38
N GLN A 66 4.03 13.14 -12.48
CA GLN A 66 2.56 13.21 -12.47
C GLN A 66 2.03 13.89 -11.21
N ASP A 67 2.55 13.50 -10.04
CA ASP A 67 2.18 14.08 -8.74
C ASP A 67 2.53 15.55 -8.69
N ARG A 68 3.76 15.91 -9.02
CA ARG A 68 4.20 17.30 -8.99
C ARG A 68 3.41 18.16 -9.96
N ILE A 69 3.16 17.69 -11.18
CA ILE A 69 2.47 18.47 -12.20
C ILE A 69 0.99 18.66 -11.84
N ILE A 70 0.26 17.62 -11.44
CA ILE A 70 -1.18 17.75 -11.16
C ILE A 70 -1.45 18.62 -9.94
N ASN A 71 -0.67 18.46 -8.86
CA ASN A 71 -0.76 19.30 -7.67
C ASN A 71 -0.40 20.75 -7.99
N THR A 72 0.69 20.97 -8.74
CA THR A 72 1.11 22.33 -9.12
C THR A 72 0.07 23.01 -10.00
N LEU A 73 -0.47 22.32 -11.00
CA LEU A 73 -1.49 22.86 -11.91
C LEU A 73 -2.76 23.28 -11.13
N ALA A 74 -3.24 22.43 -10.22
CA ALA A 74 -4.39 22.75 -9.39
C ALA A 74 -4.13 24.00 -8.52
N CYS A 75 -2.97 24.08 -7.85
CA CYS A 75 -2.60 25.23 -7.03
C CYS A 75 -2.49 26.53 -7.84
N ILE A 76 -1.86 26.52 -9.02
CA ILE A 76 -1.76 27.74 -9.84
C ILE A 76 -3.12 28.19 -10.38
N ILE A 77 -4.03 27.25 -10.69
CA ILE A 77 -5.40 27.55 -11.07
C ILE A 77 -6.09 28.28 -9.91
N ALA A 78 -6.02 27.74 -8.69
CA ALA A 78 -6.60 28.39 -7.51
C ALA A 78 -6.05 29.80 -7.28
N LEU A 79 -4.72 29.97 -7.32
CA LEU A 79 -4.10 31.29 -7.14
C LEU A 79 -4.48 32.29 -8.25
N LYS A 80 -4.57 31.81 -9.50
CA LYS A 80 -4.96 32.64 -10.64
C LYS A 80 -6.44 33.04 -10.61
N SER A 81 -7.34 32.13 -10.24
CA SER A 81 -8.77 32.38 -10.15
C SER A 81 -9.12 33.49 -9.15
N TRP A 82 -8.35 33.62 -8.07
CA TRP A 82 -8.49 34.68 -7.08
C TRP A 82 -7.58 35.90 -7.35
N ASN A 83 -6.70 35.82 -8.35
CA ASN A 83 -5.74 36.86 -8.70
C ASN A 83 -4.82 37.29 -7.52
N ILE A 84 -4.32 36.31 -6.77
CA ILE A 84 -3.50 36.49 -5.57
C ILE A 84 -2.15 35.77 -5.67
N HIS A 85 -1.19 36.16 -4.82
CA HIS A 85 0.12 35.50 -4.66
C HIS A 85 0.85 35.20 -5.99
N HIS A 86 0.99 36.26 -6.80
CA HIS A 86 1.59 36.21 -8.14
C HIS A 86 3.01 35.64 -8.16
N ASP A 87 3.78 35.80 -7.09
CA ASP A 87 5.12 35.22 -6.93
C ASP A 87 5.08 33.69 -6.89
N LYS A 88 4.14 33.12 -6.13
CA LYS A 88 3.91 31.68 -6.01
C LYS A 88 3.39 31.12 -7.33
N TYR A 89 2.41 31.79 -7.95
CA TYR A 89 1.90 31.46 -9.27
C TYR A 89 3.02 31.40 -10.32
N LYS A 90 3.89 32.41 -10.40
CA LYS A 90 4.99 32.45 -11.37
C LYS A 90 5.96 31.28 -11.21
N LYS A 91 6.31 30.92 -9.97
CA LYS A 91 7.17 29.76 -9.68
C LYS A 91 6.52 28.44 -10.10
N GLY A 92 5.22 28.26 -9.82
CA GLY A 92 4.48 27.07 -10.26
C GLY A 92 4.38 26.98 -11.78
N MET A 93 4.14 28.10 -12.46
CA MET A 93 4.15 28.16 -13.92
C MET A 93 5.51 27.74 -14.49
N LEU A 94 6.61 28.28 -13.94
CA LEU A 94 7.96 27.92 -14.38
C LEU A 94 8.21 26.41 -14.22
N PHE A 95 7.85 25.85 -13.07
CA PHE A 95 7.97 24.42 -12.82
C PHE A 95 7.22 23.58 -13.87
N ILE A 96 5.97 23.93 -14.20
CA ILE A 96 5.20 23.20 -15.22
C ILE A 96 5.89 23.29 -16.58
N HIS A 97 6.33 24.48 -17.00
CA HIS A 97 7.04 24.66 -18.27
C HIS A 97 8.30 23.80 -18.39
N GLU A 98 9.07 23.69 -17.32
CA GLU A 98 10.32 22.91 -17.30
C GLU A 98 10.09 21.39 -17.30
N ASN A 99 8.95 20.93 -16.74
CA ASN A 99 8.75 19.53 -16.42
C ASN A 99 7.65 18.83 -17.23
N LEU A 100 6.75 19.56 -17.91
CA LEU A 100 5.59 18.94 -18.58
C LEU A 100 5.96 17.85 -19.58
N ARG A 101 7.02 18.07 -20.35
CA ARG A 101 7.54 17.09 -21.34
C ARG A 101 7.96 15.75 -20.73
N ARG A 102 8.29 15.72 -19.43
CA ARG A 102 8.75 14.51 -18.74
C ARG A 102 7.62 13.52 -18.46
N LEU A 103 6.36 13.91 -18.66
CA LEU A 103 5.19 13.02 -18.50
C LEU A 103 5.23 11.81 -19.46
N THR A 104 5.96 11.88 -20.58
CA THR A 104 6.14 10.75 -21.49
C THR A 104 7.25 9.78 -21.10
N GLU A 105 8.09 10.16 -20.14
CA GLU A 105 9.26 9.38 -19.71
C GLU A 105 8.94 8.43 -18.56
N GLU A 106 7.74 8.52 -17.97
CA GLU A 106 7.39 7.76 -16.76
C GLU A 106 6.91 6.34 -17.03
N ASP A 107 7.26 5.47 -16.08
CA ASP A 107 6.85 4.07 -16.01
C ASP A 107 5.32 3.97 -15.84
N GLU A 108 4.69 3.09 -16.60
CA GLU A 108 3.23 2.89 -16.52
C GLU A 108 2.81 2.20 -15.21
N ASP A 109 3.77 1.63 -14.46
CA ASP A 109 3.51 0.88 -13.24
C ASP A 109 2.91 1.74 -12.11
N TRP A 110 3.22 3.04 -12.03
CA TRP A 110 2.82 3.93 -10.91
C TRP A 110 2.01 5.15 -11.32
N MET A 111 1.02 4.94 -12.19
CA MET A 111 0.11 6.01 -12.61
C MET A 111 -0.88 6.41 -11.50
N LEU A 112 -1.04 7.72 -11.28
CA LEU A 112 -2.01 8.25 -10.30
C LEU A 112 -3.47 7.92 -10.69
N ILE A 113 -4.33 7.75 -9.68
CA ILE A 113 -5.75 7.43 -9.86
C ILE A 113 -6.45 8.50 -10.67
N GLY A 114 -6.93 8.09 -11.85
CA GLY A 114 -7.75 8.95 -12.68
C GLY A 114 -6.99 10.09 -13.34
N PHE A 115 -5.66 10.12 -13.30
CA PHE A 115 -4.82 11.16 -13.89
C PHE A 115 -5.21 11.47 -15.34
N GLU A 116 -5.40 10.42 -16.15
CA GLU A 116 -5.81 10.52 -17.56
C GLU A 116 -7.16 11.22 -17.78
N ILE A 117 -7.97 11.36 -16.73
CA ILE A 117 -9.27 12.04 -16.76
C ILE A 117 -9.17 13.42 -16.10
N THR A 118 -8.60 13.47 -14.90
CA THR A 118 -8.56 14.69 -14.07
C THR A 118 -7.57 15.72 -14.60
N PHE A 119 -6.40 15.30 -15.08
CA PHE A 119 -5.38 16.21 -15.56
C PHE A 119 -5.80 16.96 -16.83
N PRO A 120 -6.36 16.30 -17.88
CA PRO A 120 -6.95 17.02 -19.01
C PRO A 120 -8.07 18.00 -18.61
N ALA A 121 -8.91 17.65 -17.63
CA ALA A 121 -9.95 18.55 -17.17
C ALA A 121 -9.36 19.82 -16.53
N LEU A 122 -8.27 19.70 -15.75
CA LEU A 122 -7.54 20.86 -15.23
C LEU A 122 -6.91 21.71 -16.34
N LEU A 123 -6.38 21.09 -17.40
CA LEU A 123 -5.80 21.82 -18.53
C LEU A 123 -6.85 22.68 -19.25
N GLU A 124 -8.07 22.18 -19.42
CA GLU A 124 -9.17 22.98 -19.98
C GLU A 124 -9.54 24.17 -19.07
N ILE A 125 -9.57 23.97 -17.75
CA ILE A 125 -9.79 25.07 -16.79
C ILE A 125 -8.66 26.11 -16.91
N ALA A 126 -7.41 25.65 -16.95
CA ALA A 126 -6.24 26.53 -17.11
C ALA A 126 -6.31 27.33 -18.41
N LYS A 127 -6.71 26.69 -19.52
CA LYS A 127 -6.88 27.32 -20.83
C LYS A 127 -7.96 28.40 -20.79
N ASN A 128 -9.11 28.10 -20.19
CA ASN A 128 -10.21 29.06 -20.03
C ASN A 128 -9.86 30.24 -19.13
N LEU A 129 -8.97 30.05 -18.15
CA LEU A 129 -8.42 31.12 -17.31
C LEU A 129 -7.28 31.90 -17.97
N GLY A 130 -6.89 31.56 -19.20
CA GLY A 130 -5.83 32.22 -19.95
C GLY A 130 -4.42 31.97 -19.39
N LEU A 131 -4.19 30.81 -18.77
CA LEU A 131 -2.83 30.41 -18.37
C LEU A 131 -1.99 30.14 -19.62
N ASN A 132 -0.78 30.71 -19.67
CA ASN A 132 0.17 30.49 -20.75
C ASN A 132 0.93 29.17 -20.53
N LEU A 133 0.30 28.04 -20.82
CA LEU A 133 0.89 26.70 -20.73
C LEU A 133 1.25 26.16 -22.12
N PRO A 134 2.21 25.21 -22.24
CA PRO A 134 2.56 24.60 -23.51
C PRO A 134 1.51 23.54 -23.90
N PHE A 135 0.31 23.99 -24.32
CA PHE A 135 -0.83 23.12 -24.65
C PHE A 135 -0.58 22.21 -25.86
N ASP A 136 0.37 22.58 -26.73
CA ASP A 136 0.75 21.81 -27.92
C ASP A 136 1.85 20.77 -27.63
N GLU A 137 2.26 20.61 -26.38
CA GLU A 137 3.29 19.64 -25.98
C GLU A 137 2.85 18.20 -26.34
N PRO A 138 3.68 17.40 -27.05
CA PRO A 138 3.35 16.02 -27.42
C PRO A 138 2.92 15.13 -26.25
N ALA A 139 3.49 15.37 -25.07
CA ALA A 139 3.11 14.68 -23.84
C ALA A 139 1.60 14.80 -23.52
N LEU A 140 1.01 15.96 -23.80
CA LEU A 140 -0.42 16.18 -23.58
C LEU A 140 -1.29 15.43 -24.58
N GLN A 141 -0.85 15.33 -25.84
CA GLN A 141 -1.60 14.60 -26.88
C GLN A 141 -1.79 13.13 -26.52
N MET A 142 -0.76 12.49 -25.97
CA MET A 142 -0.84 11.11 -25.48
C MET A 142 -1.86 10.95 -24.35
N ILE A 143 -1.91 11.91 -23.42
CA ILE A 143 -2.85 11.89 -22.30
C ILE A 143 -4.28 12.09 -22.79
N TYR A 144 -4.52 13.01 -23.73
CA TYR A 144 -5.83 13.17 -24.36
C TYR A 144 -6.28 11.89 -25.08
N ALA A 145 -5.38 11.22 -25.81
CA ALA A 145 -5.71 9.94 -26.44
C ALA A 145 -6.08 8.86 -25.40
N LYS A 146 -5.33 8.76 -24.29
CA LYS A 146 -5.66 7.86 -23.17
C LYS A 146 -7.02 8.20 -22.55
N ARG A 147 -7.34 9.49 -22.38
CA ARG A 147 -8.66 9.96 -21.92
C ARG A 147 -9.78 9.45 -22.82
N GLU A 148 -9.71 9.69 -24.12
CA GLU A 148 -10.76 9.29 -25.07
C GLU A 148 -10.93 7.77 -25.12
N GLN A 149 -9.83 7.02 -25.09
CA GLN A 149 -9.87 5.56 -25.00
C GLN A 149 -10.56 5.10 -23.71
N LYS A 150 -10.27 5.74 -22.57
CA LYS A 150 -10.85 5.39 -21.27
C LYS A 150 -12.34 5.75 -21.21
N LEU A 151 -12.72 6.93 -21.68
CA LEU A 151 -14.13 7.36 -21.72
C LEU A 151 -14.95 6.47 -22.65
N SER A 152 -14.48 6.18 -23.86
CA SER A 152 -15.18 5.31 -24.81
C SER A 152 -15.35 3.89 -24.29
N ARG A 153 -14.32 3.32 -23.64
CA ARG A 153 -14.38 1.96 -23.06
C ARG A 153 -15.39 1.82 -21.92
N HIS A 154 -15.60 2.87 -21.12
CA HIS A 154 -16.46 2.82 -19.94
C HIS A 154 -17.82 3.52 -20.14
N TRP A 155 -18.09 4.01 -21.35
CA TRP A 155 -19.38 4.60 -21.70
C TRP A 155 -20.48 3.53 -21.68
N THR A 156 -21.57 3.80 -20.97
CA THR A 156 -22.75 2.92 -20.94
C THR A 156 -24.00 3.68 -21.40
N ARG A 157 -25.12 2.97 -21.62
CA ARG A 157 -26.42 3.61 -21.90
C ARG A 157 -26.91 4.50 -20.75
N GLU A 158 -26.38 4.29 -19.54
CA GLU A 158 -26.67 5.04 -18.32
C GLU A 158 -25.64 6.17 -18.07
N GLY A 159 -24.69 6.37 -18.99
CA GLY A 159 -23.60 7.35 -18.89
C GLY A 159 -22.28 6.75 -18.40
N LEU A 160 -21.36 7.61 -17.97
CA LEU A 160 -20.11 7.22 -17.32
C LEU A 160 -20.38 7.04 -15.83
N PRO A 161 -20.21 5.84 -15.26
CA PRO A 161 -20.36 5.68 -13.82
C PRO A 161 -19.20 6.39 -13.12
N ALA A 162 -19.51 7.36 -12.23
CA ALA A 162 -18.51 7.83 -11.26
C ALA A 162 -18.14 6.67 -10.31
N THR A 163 -19.18 5.99 -9.84
CA THR A 163 -19.22 4.67 -9.18
C THR A 163 -20.68 4.23 -9.27
N ARG A 164 -21.00 3.06 -9.86
CA ARG A 164 -22.38 2.59 -10.02
C ARG A 164 -22.85 1.98 -8.69
N ASP A 165 -23.44 2.81 -7.83
CA ASP A 165 -24.28 2.42 -6.68
C ASP A 165 -23.71 1.36 -5.71
N CYS A 166 -22.81 1.73 -4.78
CA CYS A 166 -22.62 1.03 -3.50
C CYS A 166 -21.57 1.73 -2.61
N PRO A 167 -21.57 1.57 -1.28
CA PRO A 167 -20.32 1.54 -0.53
C PRO A 167 -19.36 0.54 -1.21
N LEU A 168 -18.28 1.05 -1.78
CA LEU A 168 -17.27 0.22 -2.44
C LEU A 168 -16.43 -0.48 -1.37
N ASN A 169 -16.85 -1.67 -0.97
CA ASN A 169 -15.93 -2.59 -0.31
C ASN A 169 -14.91 -3.02 -1.37
N ASP A 170 -13.62 -2.98 -1.04
CA ASP A 170 -12.58 -3.56 -1.86
C ASP A 170 -12.04 -4.86 -1.23
N ILE A 171 -11.46 -5.71 -2.07
CA ILE A 171 -10.97 -7.02 -1.62
C ILE A 171 -9.75 -6.90 -0.69
N ASP A 172 -8.98 -5.81 -0.75
CA ASP A 172 -7.75 -5.63 0.03
C ASP A 172 -8.10 -5.42 1.50
N ASP A 173 -8.93 -4.42 1.79
CA ASP A 173 -9.44 -4.14 3.14
C ASP A 173 -10.32 -5.30 3.65
N THR A 174 -11.14 -5.89 2.78
CA THR A 174 -11.97 -7.05 3.14
C THR A 174 -11.11 -8.25 3.54
N ALA A 175 -10.05 -8.56 2.77
CA ALA A 175 -9.16 -9.67 3.07
C ALA A 175 -8.34 -9.43 4.34
N MET A 176 -7.79 -8.22 4.50
CA MET A 176 -7.06 -7.82 5.70
C MET A 176 -7.95 -7.92 6.95
N GLY A 177 -9.13 -7.30 6.90
CA GLY A 177 -10.11 -7.32 7.98
C GLY A 177 -10.58 -8.72 8.32
N PHE A 178 -10.95 -9.52 7.32
CA PHE A 178 -11.34 -10.93 7.50
C PHE A 178 -10.26 -11.72 8.23
N ARG A 179 -9.00 -11.65 7.75
CA ARG A 179 -7.88 -12.38 8.33
C ARG A 179 -7.63 -11.98 9.78
N LEU A 180 -7.56 -10.68 10.06
CA LEU A 180 -7.31 -10.18 11.41
C LEU A 180 -8.44 -10.54 12.37
N LEU A 181 -9.70 -10.30 11.99
CA LEU A 181 -10.86 -10.65 12.80
C LEU A 181 -10.89 -12.15 13.10
N ARG A 182 -10.64 -13.00 12.10
CA ARG A 182 -10.60 -14.45 12.27
C ARG A 182 -9.48 -14.89 13.22
N LEU A 183 -8.26 -14.39 13.04
CA LEU A 183 -7.12 -14.71 13.90
C LEU A 183 -7.34 -14.24 15.35
N HIS A 184 -8.16 -13.21 15.56
CA HIS A 184 -8.56 -12.73 16.89
C HIS A 184 -9.84 -13.38 17.45
N GLY A 185 -10.34 -14.43 16.81
CA GLY A 185 -11.46 -15.24 17.30
C GLY A 185 -12.86 -14.69 17.01
N TYR A 186 -12.96 -13.64 16.19
CA TYR A 186 -14.26 -13.14 15.73
C TYR A 186 -14.82 -14.05 14.64
N ARG A 187 -16.15 -14.23 14.67
CA ARG A 187 -16.86 -15.00 13.66
C ARG A 187 -17.07 -14.15 12.40
N VAL A 188 -16.31 -14.45 11.36
CA VAL A 188 -16.44 -13.85 10.03
C VAL A 188 -16.65 -14.94 8.99
N SER A 189 -17.62 -14.72 8.09
CA SER A 189 -17.98 -15.68 7.04
C SER A 189 -17.15 -15.45 5.78
N PRO A 190 -16.59 -16.49 5.16
CA PRO A 190 -15.85 -16.36 3.90
C PRO A 190 -16.76 -16.01 2.72
N GLY A 191 -18.09 -16.08 2.90
CA GLY A 191 -19.06 -15.70 1.87
C GLY A 191 -18.90 -14.26 1.36
N VAL A 192 -18.23 -13.38 2.12
CA VAL A 192 -17.89 -12.02 1.69
C VAL A 192 -17.01 -11.99 0.43
N PHE A 193 -16.20 -13.02 0.19
CA PHE A 193 -15.30 -13.06 -0.97
C PHE A 193 -16.02 -13.32 -2.29
N LYS A 194 -17.25 -13.84 -2.26
CA LYS A 194 -18.07 -14.06 -3.46
C LYS A 194 -18.38 -12.76 -4.20
N HIS A 195 -18.39 -11.62 -3.50
CA HIS A 195 -18.63 -10.32 -4.13
C HIS A 195 -17.50 -9.87 -5.07
N PHE A 196 -16.31 -10.46 -4.90
CA PHE A 196 -15.11 -10.13 -5.66
C PHE A 196 -14.74 -11.20 -6.69
N GLU A 197 -15.38 -12.37 -6.63
CA GLU A 197 -15.21 -13.48 -7.56
C GLU A 197 -16.04 -13.24 -8.83
N LYS A 198 -15.41 -13.33 -9.99
CA LYS A 198 -16.05 -13.29 -11.31
C LYS A 198 -16.57 -14.66 -11.71
N ASN A 199 -17.40 -14.69 -12.75
CA ASN A 199 -17.95 -15.91 -13.33
C ASN A 199 -16.87 -16.88 -13.89
N ASP A 200 -15.69 -16.37 -14.23
CA ASP A 200 -14.55 -17.16 -14.70
C ASP A 200 -13.63 -17.66 -13.56
N GLY A 201 -13.97 -17.38 -12.29
CA GLY A 201 -13.20 -17.75 -11.11
C GLY A 201 -12.07 -16.79 -10.76
N GLU A 202 -11.87 -15.70 -11.52
CA GLU A 202 -10.91 -14.66 -11.13
C GLU A 202 -11.44 -13.78 -9.98
N PHE A 203 -10.54 -13.26 -9.17
CA PHE A 203 -10.86 -12.24 -8.16
C PHE A 203 -10.43 -10.84 -8.61
N VAL A 204 -11.18 -9.81 -8.22
CA VAL A 204 -10.87 -8.40 -8.52
C VAL A 204 -11.01 -7.51 -7.29
N CYS A 205 -10.26 -6.41 -7.24
CA CYS A 205 -10.36 -5.44 -6.14
C CYS A 205 -11.75 -4.82 -6.06
N TYR A 206 -12.30 -4.45 -7.23
CA TYR A 206 -13.65 -3.92 -7.37
C TYR A 206 -14.35 -4.62 -8.54
N HIS A 207 -15.65 -4.83 -8.42
CA HIS A 207 -16.44 -5.34 -9.52
C HIS A 207 -16.34 -4.41 -10.74
N GLY A 208 -16.05 -4.97 -11.93
CA GLY A 208 -15.85 -4.20 -13.16
C GLY A 208 -14.43 -3.62 -13.35
N GLN A 209 -13.54 -3.71 -12.38
CA GLN A 209 -12.14 -3.29 -12.57
C GLN A 209 -11.36 -4.35 -13.38
N SER A 210 -10.63 -3.90 -14.40
CA SER A 210 -9.76 -4.77 -15.21
C SER A 210 -8.30 -4.82 -14.73
N ASN A 211 -7.84 -3.80 -14.00
CA ASN A 211 -6.47 -3.73 -13.51
C ASN A 211 -6.33 -4.45 -12.16
N ARG A 212 -5.51 -5.50 -12.11
CA ARG A 212 -5.33 -6.40 -10.94
C ARG A 212 -4.17 -5.90 -10.05
N SER A 213 -4.40 -5.79 -8.75
CA SER A 213 -3.38 -5.37 -7.75
C SER A 213 -2.62 -6.57 -7.19
N VAL A 214 -1.31 -6.40 -7.01
CA VAL A 214 -0.42 -7.36 -6.35
C VAL A 214 -0.70 -7.38 -4.84
N THR A 215 -0.79 -6.23 -4.19
CA THR A 215 -1.03 -6.16 -2.73
C THR A 215 -2.41 -6.70 -2.33
N ALA A 216 -3.47 -6.36 -3.07
CA ALA A 216 -4.81 -6.88 -2.80
C ALA A 216 -4.87 -8.40 -2.97
N THR A 217 -4.20 -8.94 -4.00
CA THR A 217 -4.14 -10.39 -4.22
C THR A 217 -3.25 -11.09 -3.19
N TYR A 218 -2.17 -10.45 -2.76
CA TYR A 218 -1.32 -10.89 -1.66
C TYR A 218 -2.09 -10.97 -0.34
N ASN A 219 -2.90 -9.96 -0.01
CA ASN A 219 -3.73 -9.97 1.19
C ASN A 219 -4.86 -11.01 1.10
N LEU A 220 -5.48 -11.19 -0.08
CA LEU A 220 -6.40 -12.30 -0.34
C LEU A 220 -5.73 -13.66 -0.11
N TYR A 221 -4.51 -13.86 -0.61
CA TYR A 221 -3.76 -15.10 -0.43
C TYR A 221 -3.50 -15.40 1.04
N ARG A 222 -3.11 -14.39 1.83
CA ARG A 222 -2.91 -14.55 3.28
C ARG A 222 -4.23 -14.84 4.01
N ALA A 223 -5.32 -14.20 3.60
CA ALA A 223 -6.65 -14.43 4.19
C ALA A 223 -7.17 -15.84 3.90
N ALA A 224 -6.93 -16.36 2.70
CA ALA A 224 -7.34 -17.70 2.31
C ALA A 224 -6.62 -18.81 3.10
N GLN A 225 -5.42 -18.55 3.61
CA GLN A 225 -4.63 -19.53 4.37
C GLN A 225 -5.16 -19.78 5.79
N VAL A 226 -6.07 -18.95 6.30
CA VAL A 226 -6.77 -19.18 7.59
C VAL A 226 -8.15 -19.82 7.39
N ALA A 227 -8.30 -20.63 6.34
CA ALA A 227 -9.52 -21.37 6.03
C ALA A 227 -9.79 -22.51 7.02
N PHE A 228 -11.07 -22.71 7.32
CA PHE A 228 -11.58 -23.93 7.94
C PHE A 228 -11.97 -24.96 6.87
N PRO A 229 -12.00 -26.26 7.23
CA PRO A 229 -12.49 -27.29 6.33
C PRO A 229 -13.93 -26.99 5.84
N GLY A 230 -14.15 -27.11 4.54
CA GLY A 230 -15.46 -26.87 3.89
C GLY A 230 -15.72 -25.43 3.46
N GLU A 231 -14.75 -24.52 3.60
CA GLU A 231 -14.86 -23.14 3.10
C GLU A 231 -14.37 -23.02 1.65
N ASP A 232 -15.18 -23.49 0.71
CA ASP A 232 -14.86 -23.55 -0.73
C ASP A 232 -14.49 -22.18 -1.31
N GLU A 233 -15.07 -21.09 -0.80
CA GLU A 233 -14.74 -19.73 -1.22
C GLU A 233 -13.26 -19.40 -0.99
N LEU A 234 -12.71 -19.78 0.16
CA LEU A 234 -11.30 -19.55 0.47
C LEU A 234 -10.39 -20.50 -0.29
N GLN A 235 -10.84 -21.73 -0.57
CA GLN A 235 -10.09 -22.64 -1.42
C GLN A 235 -9.91 -22.04 -2.82
N ARG A 236 -10.98 -21.53 -3.44
CA ARG A 236 -10.92 -20.86 -4.75
C ARG A 236 -10.06 -19.60 -4.69
N ALA A 237 -10.23 -18.76 -3.66
CA ALA A 237 -9.41 -17.58 -3.44
C ALA A 237 -7.91 -17.93 -3.31
N SER A 238 -7.57 -18.99 -2.57
CA SER A 238 -6.19 -19.46 -2.40
C SER A 238 -5.59 -19.90 -3.73
N SER A 239 -6.32 -20.73 -4.50
CA SER A 239 -5.83 -21.20 -5.81
C SER A 239 -5.61 -20.07 -6.79
N TYR A 240 -6.57 -19.14 -6.90
CA TYR A 240 -6.44 -17.98 -7.78
C TYR A 240 -5.24 -17.11 -7.38
N SER A 241 -5.20 -16.70 -6.11
CA SER A 241 -4.20 -15.73 -5.64
C SER A 241 -2.78 -16.29 -5.68
N HIS A 242 -2.58 -17.56 -5.34
CA HIS A 242 -1.28 -18.23 -5.47
C HIS A 242 -0.80 -18.21 -6.93
N THR A 243 -1.64 -18.67 -7.87
CA THR A 243 -1.29 -18.69 -9.30
C THR A 243 -0.97 -17.29 -9.83
N PHE A 244 -1.80 -16.30 -9.51
CA PHE A 244 -1.57 -14.92 -9.92
C PHE A 244 -0.21 -14.39 -9.40
N LEU A 245 0.08 -14.59 -8.11
CA LEU A 245 1.32 -14.09 -7.51
C LEU A 245 2.56 -14.81 -8.06
N GLU A 246 2.47 -16.11 -8.34
CA GLU A 246 3.54 -16.87 -9.01
C GLU A 246 3.80 -16.36 -10.43
N GLU A 247 2.76 -16.10 -11.22
CA GLU A 247 2.89 -15.53 -12.56
C GLU A 247 3.54 -14.14 -12.52
N ARG A 248 3.15 -13.30 -11.55
CA ARG A 248 3.78 -11.98 -11.34
C ARG A 248 5.23 -12.09 -10.91
N ARG A 249 5.56 -13.03 -10.01
CA ARG A 249 6.92 -13.33 -9.59
C ARG A 249 7.78 -13.80 -10.77
N ALA A 250 7.29 -14.74 -11.56
CA ALA A 250 7.99 -15.28 -12.72
C ALA A 250 8.21 -14.24 -13.84
N SER A 251 7.28 -13.30 -14.00
CA SER A 251 7.39 -12.22 -15.00
C SER A 251 8.10 -10.96 -14.49
N GLY A 252 8.52 -10.91 -13.21
CA GLY A 252 9.14 -9.73 -12.60
C GLY A 252 8.19 -8.54 -12.41
N LYS A 253 6.86 -8.78 -12.43
CA LYS A 253 5.82 -7.74 -12.37
C LYS A 253 5.15 -7.66 -11.01
N LEU A 254 5.96 -7.53 -9.95
CA LEU A 254 5.52 -7.48 -8.56
C LEU A 254 5.33 -6.05 -8.02
N ASN A 255 5.50 -5.02 -8.85
CA ASN A 255 5.10 -3.66 -8.49
C ASN A 255 3.56 -3.59 -8.32
N ASP A 256 3.12 -2.78 -7.36
CA ASP A 256 1.70 -2.50 -7.15
C ASP A 256 1.34 -1.09 -7.61
N LYS A 257 0.08 -0.93 -8.03
CA LYS A 257 -0.47 0.33 -8.53
C LYS A 257 -0.93 1.29 -7.42
N TRP A 258 -1.06 0.80 -6.18
CA TRP A 258 -1.55 1.54 -5.02
C TRP A 258 -0.45 1.92 -4.03
N VAL A 259 0.73 1.31 -4.13
CA VAL A 259 1.83 1.57 -3.20
C VAL A 259 3.19 1.39 -3.86
N ILE A 260 4.08 2.33 -3.56
CA ILE A 260 5.52 2.24 -3.83
C ILE A 260 6.15 1.76 -2.52
N ALA A 261 6.28 0.44 -2.39
CA ALA A 261 6.81 -0.20 -1.20
C ALA A 261 8.28 -0.57 -1.37
N LYS A 262 9.04 -0.55 -0.27
CA LYS A 262 10.48 -0.86 -0.27
C LYS A 262 10.82 -2.25 -0.85
N ASP A 263 10.10 -3.30 -0.48
CA ASP A 263 10.40 -4.67 -0.93
C ASP A 263 9.15 -5.56 -1.05
N LEU A 264 8.16 -5.11 -1.81
CA LEU A 264 6.99 -5.94 -2.14
C LEU A 264 7.37 -7.28 -2.80
N PRO A 265 8.40 -7.37 -3.69
CA PRO A 265 8.85 -8.65 -4.21
C PRO A 265 9.31 -9.63 -3.12
N GLY A 266 10.06 -9.15 -2.13
CA GLY A 266 10.47 -9.96 -0.98
C GLY A 266 9.30 -10.42 -0.12
N GLU A 267 8.31 -9.55 0.14
CA GLU A 267 7.11 -9.90 0.91
C GLU A 267 6.30 -11.01 0.22
N VAL A 268 6.04 -10.85 -1.08
CA VAL A 268 5.32 -11.85 -1.88
C VAL A 268 6.14 -13.14 -1.98
N GLY A 269 7.44 -13.02 -2.24
CA GLY A 269 8.35 -14.16 -2.32
C GLY A 269 8.40 -14.99 -1.04
N TYR A 270 8.43 -14.33 0.13
CA TYR A 270 8.39 -15.02 1.42
C TYR A 270 7.09 -15.82 1.60
N VAL A 271 5.93 -15.19 1.37
CA VAL A 271 4.63 -15.84 1.61
C VAL A 271 4.35 -16.98 0.62
N LEU A 272 4.84 -16.90 -0.62
CA LEU A 272 4.77 -18.01 -1.58
C LEU A 272 5.64 -19.21 -1.17
N ASN A 273 6.82 -18.94 -0.61
CA ASN A 273 7.75 -20.00 -0.20
C ASN A 273 7.43 -20.59 1.17
N PHE A 274 6.80 -19.81 2.06
CA PHE A 274 6.48 -20.18 3.44
C PHE A 274 5.01 -19.86 3.74
N PRO A 275 4.08 -20.76 3.38
CA PRO A 275 2.68 -20.62 3.74
C PRO A 275 2.48 -20.44 5.26
N TRP A 276 1.37 -19.80 5.65
CA TRP A 276 1.04 -19.41 7.02
C TRP A 276 1.24 -20.53 8.04
N LYS A 277 0.86 -21.77 7.71
CA LYS A 277 0.99 -22.92 8.62
C LYS A 277 2.42 -23.29 8.97
N VAL A 278 3.38 -22.96 8.10
CA VAL A 278 4.82 -23.20 8.27
C VAL A 278 5.61 -21.91 8.50
N SER A 279 4.93 -20.75 8.51
CA SER A 279 5.55 -19.46 8.80
C SER A 279 5.79 -19.31 10.30
N LEU A 280 7.02 -19.56 10.73
CA LEU A 280 7.40 -19.36 12.13
C LEU A 280 7.45 -17.86 12.46
N PRO A 281 6.80 -17.39 13.54
CA PRO A 281 6.64 -15.95 13.81
C PRO A 281 7.95 -15.15 13.80
N ARG A 282 9.04 -15.73 14.31
CA ARG A 282 10.35 -15.06 14.37
C ARG A 282 11.09 -15.06 13.03
N ILE A 283 10.81 -16.01 12.13
CA ILE A 283 11.34 -15.99 10.77
C ILE A 283 10.60 -14.93 9.96
N GLU A 284 9.26 -14.92 10.00
CA GLU A 284 8.46 -13.89 9.31
C GLU A 284 8.83 -12.49 9.78
N THR A 285 8.93 -12.29 11.10
CA THR A 285 9.38 -11.00 11.67
C THR A 285 10.77 -10.62 11.16
N ARG A 286 11.71 -11.58 11.12
CA ARG A 286 13.08 -11.31 10.68
C ARG A 286 13.11 -10.85 9.21
N MET A 287 12.33 -11.47 8.35
CA MET A 287 12.23 -11.10 6.93
C MET A 287 11.55 -9.74 6.77
N TYR A 288 10.42 -9.54 7.47
CA TYR A 288 9.66 -8.30 7.37
C TYR A 288 10.41 -7.06 7.88
N LEU A 289 11.31 -7.22 8.85
CA LEU A 289 12.21 -6.14 9.31
C LEU A 289 13.15 -5.62 8.22
N GLU A 290 13.45 -6.43 7.20
CA GLU A 290 14.23 -6.00 6.03
C GLU A 290 13.34 -5.43 4.92
N GLN A 291 12.07 -5.85 4.87
CA GLN A 291 11.13 -5.48 3.81
C GLN A 291 10.37 -4.19 4.08
N TYR A 292 9.94 -3.97 5.33
CA TYR A 292 9.16 -2.80 5.72
C TYR A 292 9.92 -1.49 5.44
N GLY A 293 9.27 -0.57 4.72
CA GLY A 293 9.87 0.68 4.27
C GLY A 293 9.91 1.79 5.31
N GLY A 294 9.20 1.65 6.43
CA GLY A 294 9.11 2.75 7.40
C GLY A 294 8.39 3.93 6.76
N SER A 295 8.87 5.16 6.97
CA SER A 295 8.26 6.34 6.32
C SER A 295 8.53 6.44 4.83
N ASP A 296 9.44 5.63 4.26
CA ASP A 296 9.79 5.71 2.84
C ASP A 296 8.68 5.18 1.91
N ASP A 297 7.80 4.30 2.41
CA ASP A 297 6.67 3.78 1.62
C ASP A 297 5.71 4.92 1.24
N VAL A 298 5.28 4.93 -0.03
CA VAL A 298 4.40 5.96 -0.60
C VAL A 298 3.12 5.31 -1.10
N TRP A 299 1.96 5.89 -0.80
CA TRP A 299 0.68 5.43 -1.31
C TRP A 299 0.25 6.25 -2.54
N ILE A 300 -0.37 5.58 -3.51
CA ILE A 300 -0.78 6.16 -4.78
C ILE A 300 -2.30 6.35 -4.76
N GLY A 301 -2.74 7.60 -4.69
CA GLY A 301 -4.13 8.02 -4.80
C GLY A 301 -4.37 8.85 -6.06
N LYS A 302 -5.26 9.85 -5.98
CA LYS A 302 -5.31 10.94 -6.99
C LYS A 302 -4.00 11.72 -7.04
N VAL A 303 -3.30 11.74 -5.91
CA VAL A 303 -1.95 12.26 -5.67
C VAL A 303 -1.22 11.27 -4.77
N LEU A 304 0.08 11.43 -4.60
CA LEU A 304 0.84 10.67 -3.63
C LEU A 304 0.44 11.05 -2.21
N TYR A 305 0.30 10.06 -1.34
CA TYR A 305 -0.02 10.27 0.07
C TYR A 305 0.76 9.34 1.00
N ARG A 306 0.80 9.71 2.27
CA ARG A 306 1.53 9.03 3.35
C ARG A 306 0.56 8.70 4.47
N MET A 307 0.74 7.52 5.06
CA MET A 307 -0.04 7.05 6.21
C MET A 307 0.91 6.90 7.41
N SER A 308 1.13 7.97 8.17
CA SER A 308 2.12 8.04 9.26
C SER A 308 1.86 7.07 10.42
N LEU A 309 0.62 6.58 10.55
CA LEU A 309 0.23 5.56 11.54
C LEU A 309 0.34 4.12 11.01
N VAL A 310 0.76 3.94 9.75
CA VAL A 310 1.01 2.65 9.11
C VAL A 310 2.48 2.53 8.73
N SER A 311 3.00 3.52 8.01
CA SER A 311 4.36 3.65 7.47
C SER A 311 5.17 4.64 8.33
N ASN A 312 5.97 4.09 9.25
CA ASN A 312 6.58 4.82 10.37
C ASN A 312 7.91 4.22 10.85
N ASP A 313 8.95 5.04 10.89
CA ASP A 313 10.28 4.67 11.35
C ASP A 313 10.38 4.32 12.83
N GLN A 314 9.49 4.85 13.67
CA GLN A 314 9.44 4.49 15.09
C GLN A 314 9.00 3.04 15.27
N PHE A 315 8.11 2.52 14.41
CA PHE A 315 7.74 1.10 14.44
C PHE A 315 8.93 0.24 14.04
N LEU A 316 9.62 0.58 12.94
CA LEU A 316 10.79 -0.15 12.48
C LEU A 316 11.93 -0.13 13.52
N GLY A 317 12.20 1.04 14.10
CA GLY A 317 13.23 1.23 15.13
C GLY A 317 12.94 0.42 16.40
N LEU A 318 11.69 0.46 16.89
CA LEU A 318 11.29 -0.36 18.04
C LEU A 318 11.39 -1.85 17.73
N ALA A 319 10.88 -2.30 16.57
CA ALA A 319 10.88 -3.71 16.19
C ALA A 319 12.30 -4.27 16.03
N LYS A 320 13.24 -3.50 15.44
CA LYS A 320 14.67 -3.87 15.37
C LYS A 320 15.30 -3.99 16.75
N ALA A 321 14.99 -3.08 17.67
CA ALA A 321 15.51 -3.12 19.03
C ALA A 321 14.97 -4.33 19.82
N ASP A 322 13.66 -4.60 19.72
CA ASP A 322 13.03 -5.78 20.33
C ASP A 322 13.63 -7.09 19.80
N PHE A 323 13.71 -7.23 18.48
CA PHE A 323 14.25 -8.42 17.83
C PHE A 323 15.72 -8.66 18.22
N SER A 324 16.52 -7.59 18.30
CA SER A 324 17.92 -7.67 18.71
C SER A 324 18.07 -8.12 20.17
N ASN A 325 17.20 -7.66 21.06
CA ASN A 325 17.16 -8.10 22.46
C ASN A 325 16.75 -9.57 22.57
N PHE A 326 15.70 -9.98 21.85
CA PHE A 326 15.30 -11.38 21.75
C PHE A 326 16.46 -12.27 21.29
N GLN A 327 17.13 -11.89 20.19
CA GLN A 327 18.25 -12.65 19.64
C GLN A 327 19.44 -12.74 20.62
N ARG A 328 19.70 -11.68 21.39
CA ARG A 328 20.71 -11.68 22.45
C ARG A 328 20.38 -12.70 23.54
N CYS A 329 19.13 -12.74 24.02
CA CYS A 329 18.68 -13.72 25.01
C CYS A 329 18.82 -15.15 24.48
N CYS A 330 18.38 -15.41 23.24
CA CYS A 330 18.54 -16.72 22.61
C CYS A 330 20.01 -17.16 22.51
N ARG A 331 20.93 -16.24 22.18
CA ARG A 331 22.38 -16.54 22.13
C ARG A 331 22.95 -16.91 23.51
N LEU A 332 22.52 -16.22 24.56
CA LEU A 332 22.96 -16.52 25.92
C LEU A 332 22.42 -17.89 26.37
N GLU A 333 21.15 -18.17 26.13
CA GLU A 333 20.55 -19.48 26.41
C GLU A 333 21.28 -20.60 25.64
N TRP A 334 21.58 -20.36 24.37
CA TRP A 334 22.32 -21.30 23.53
C TRP A 334 23.74 -21.57 24.06
N GLN A 335 24.46 -20.53 24.48
CA GLN A 335 25.78 -20.68 25.09
C GLN A 335 25.72 -21.45 26.41
N SER A 336 24.70 -21.22 27.23
CA SER A 336 24.49 -21.99 28.47
C SER A 336 24.20 -23.46 28.17
N LEU A 337 23.41 -23.77 27.14
CA LEU A 337 23.17 -25.15 26.70
C LEU A 337 24.45 -25.83 26.22
N LYS A 338 25.30 -25.13 25.47
CA LYS A 338 26.59 -25.65 25.02
C LYS A 338 27.56 -25.97 26.16
N LYS A 339 27.56 -25.19 27.24
CA LYS A 339 28.45 -25.44 28.38
C LYS A 339 28.09 -26.70 29.18
N GLY A 340 26.90 -27.28 28.97
CA GLY A 340 26.42 -28.46 29.69
C GLY A 340 26.42 -29.78 28.91
N HIS A 341 26.78 -29.79 27.62
CA HIS A 341 26.58 -30.95 26.75
C HIS A 341 27.66 -31.12 25.68
N ASP A 342 27.98 -32.38 25.34
CA ASP A 342 28.96 -32.79 24.33
C ASP A 342 28.48 -32.47 22.89
N ASP A 343 29.40 -32.33 21.93
CA ASP A 343 29.17 -31.92 20.52
C ASP A 343 28.09 -32.75 19.80
N ARG A 344 27.80 -33.95 20.32
CA ARG A 344 26.75 -34.86 19.84
C ARG A 344 25.34 -34.25 19.96
N MET A 345 25.05 -33.53 21.04
CA MET A 345 23.72 -32.96 21.28
C MET A 345 23.40 -31.79 20.33
N GLU A 346 24.40 -31.01 19.92
CA GLU A 346 24.22 -29.94 18.92
C GLU A 346 23.82 -30.53 17.56
N LYS A 347 24.43 -31.65 17.18
CA LYS A 347 24.10 -32.39 15.97
C LYS A 347 22.67 -32.95 16.02
N ASP A 348 22.26 -33.48 17.17
CA ASP A 348 20.92 -34.02 17.39
C ASP A 348 19.85 -32.92 17.38
N LEU A 349 20.12 -31.75 17.97
CA LEU A 349 19.24 -30.58 17.91
C LEU A 349 19.10 -30.03 16.49
N GLN A 350 20.19 -29.98 15.72
CA GLN A 350 20.15 -29.56 14.32
C GLN A 350 19.40 -30.56 13.43
N CYS A 351 19.59 -31.86 13.66
CA CYS A 351 18.82 -32.90 12.99
C CYS A 351 17.33 -32.82 13.35
N ALA A 352 16.99 -32.71 14.63
CA ALA A 352 15.61 -32.59 15.09
C ALA A 352 14.93 -31.34 14.54
N LEU A 353 15.62 -30.18 14.50
CA LEU A 353 15.07 -28.97 13.92
C LEU A 353 14.83 -29.13 12.40
N ARG A 354 15.76 -29.79 11.69
CA ARG A 354 15.58 -30.12 10.27
C ARG A 354 14.41 -31.08 10.03
N GLU A 355 14.28 -32.11 10.84
CA GLU A 355 13.16 -33.05 10.76
C GLU A 355 11.83 -32.37 11.05
N ILE A 356 11.76 -31.53 12.09
CA ILE A 356 10.56 -30.74 12.42
C ILE A 356 10.19 -29.79 11.27
N ILE A 357 11.17 -29.12 10.66
CA ILE A 357 10.94 -28.24 9.51
C ILE A 357 10.44 -29.06 8.30
N ASN A 358 11.09 -30.18 7.98
CA ASN A 358 10.71 -31.03 6.85
C ASN A 358 9.31 -31.63 7.04
N GLN A 359 8.99 -32.06 8.26
CA GLN A 359 7.68 -32.63 8.58
C GLN A 359 6.57 -31.57 8.58
N ALA A 360 6.86 -30.34 9.02
CA ALA A 360 5.92 -29.23 8.89
C ALA A 360 5.64 -28.87 7.41
N ILE A 361 6.65 -28.99 6.54
CA ILE A 361 6.51 -28.79 5.08
C ILE A 361 5.66 -29.90 4.44
N ASP A 362 5.87 -31.17 4.83
CA ASP A 362 5.16 -32.31 4.23
C ASP A 362 3.70 -32.46 4.73
N ASP A 363 3.43 -32.17 6.01
CA ASP A 363 2.11 -32.45 6.62
C ASP A 363 1.13 -31.26 6.57
N ASN A 364 1.55 -30.09 6.07
CA ASN A 364 0.71 -28.88 6.00
C ASN A 364 0.00 -28.57 7.35
N ALA A 365 0.69 -28.82 8.46
CA ALA A 365 0.20 -28.74 9.84
C ALA A 365 0.77 -27.49 10.55
N SER A 366 -0.06 -26.80 11.33
CA SER A 366 0.40 -25.63 12.11
C SER A 366 1.23 -26.08 13.31
N PHE A 367 2.50 -25.70 13.37
CA PHE A 367 3.31 -25.88 14.57
C PHE A 367 3.36 -24.58 15.39
N ASP A 368 2.84 -24.64 16.61
CA ASP A 368 3.05 -23.60 17.61
C ASP A 368 4.49 -23.71 18.15
N LEU A 369 5.22 -22.60 18.21
CA LEU A 369 6.57 -22.55 18.79
C LEU A 369 6.57 -22.97 20.28
N HIS A 370 5.40 -22.94 20.94
CA HIS A 370 5.22 -23.57 22.25
C HIS A 370 5.50 -25.08 22.24
N GLU A 371 5.37 -25.79 21.11
CA GLU A 371 5.70 -27.20 21.00
C GLU A 371 7.20 -27.46 20.98
N VAL A 372 8.01 -26.64 20.28
CA VAL A 372 9.48 -26.77 20.30
C VAL A 372 10.02 -26.48 21.72
N VAL A 373 9.41 -25.54 22.44
CA VAL A 373 9.72 -25.27 23.86
C VAL A 373 9.11 -26.30 24.81
N ARG A 374 8.00 -26.98 24.46
CA ARG A 374 7.46 -28.14 25.22
C ARG A 374 8.25 -29.42 24.97
N TYR A 375 8.86 -29.59 23.79
CA TYR A 375 9.81 -30.67 23.51
C TYR A 375 11.01 -30.60 24.47
N LYS A 376 11.40 -29.39 24.86
CA LYS A 376 12.34 -29.08 25.95
C LYS A 376 11.91 -29.66 27.31
N LYS A 377 10.60 -29.68 27.63
CA LYS A 377 10.07 -30.35 28.85
C LYS A 377 10.00 -31.87 28.70
N TYR A 378 9.68 -32.38 27.52
CA TYR A 378 9.57 -33.82 27.28
C TYR A 378 10.93 -34.54 27.32
N LEU A 379 12.00 -33.89 26.84
CA LEU A 379 13.37 -34.43 26.92
C LEU A 379 13.97 -34.33 28.32
N ALA A 380 13.62 -33.32 29.12
CA ALA A 380 14.07 -33.18 30.50
C ALA A 380 13.48 -34.25 31.45
N VAL A 381 12.29 -34.79 31.12
CA VAL A 381 11.61 -35.84 31.92
C VAL A 381 12.13 -37.25 31.62
N LYS A 382 12.83 -37.47 30.50
CA LYS A 382 13.45 -38.75 30.15
C LYS A 382 14.88 -38.93 30.69
N GLN A 383 15.43 -37.93 31.39
CA GLN A 383 16.78 -37.97 32.00
C GLN A 383 16.77 -38.05 33.53
N THR A 384 15.61 -38.30 34.14
CA THR A 384 15.45 -38.75 35.53
C THR A 384 14.86 -40.13 35.55
#